data_AF-A0A831X2G9-F1
#
_entry.id   AF-A0A831X2G9-F1
#
_cell.length_a   1.000
_cell.length_b   1.000
_cell.length_c   1.000
_cell.angle_alpha   90.00
_cell.angle_beta   90.00
_cell.angle_gamma   90.00
#
_symmetry.space_group_name_H-M   'P 1'
#
loop_
_entity.id
_entity.type
_entity.pdbx_description
1 polymer ?
#
loop_
_entity_poly.entity_id
_entity_poly.type
_entity_poly.pdbx_seq_one_letter_code
_entity_poly.pdbx_strand_id
1 'polypeptide(L)'
;MDTASHILLGVTLGGLATIDPSVSDTGAAAAVMMGTILASNAPDLDTVLRLRGMNSYIRHHRGITHSLPGLLIWPVLVTALFWLSGWMSSSIGI
;
A
#
# COMPACT_ATOMS: atom_id res chain seq x y z
N MET A 1 -5.06 -14.34 -4.74
CA MET A 1 -3.89 -13.49 -4.44
C MET A 1 -2.87 -13.71 -5.52
N ASP A 2 -2.47 -12.63 -6.15
CA ASP A 2 -1.43 -12.54 -7.17
C ASP A 2 -0.38 -11.52 -6.71
N THR A 3 0.27 -11.83 -5.58
CA THR A 3 1.28 -10.99 -4.91
C THR A 3 2.34 -10.43 -5.86
N ALA A 4 2.76 -11.22 -6.86
CA ALA A 4 3.71 -10.75 -7.86
C ALA A 4 3.18 -9.55 -8.67
N SER A 5 1.92 -9.57 -9.09
CA SER A 5 1.27 -8.46 -9.79
C SER A 5 1.14 -7.24 -8.89
N HIS A 6 0.77 -7.42 -7.62
CA HIS A 6 0.63 -6.34 -6.64
C HIS A 6 1.98 -5.68 -6.33
N ILE A 7 3.04 -6.46 -6.18
CA ILE A 7 4.41 -5.95 -6.03
C ILE A 7 4.85 -5.23 -7.28
N LEU A 8 4.64 -5.81 -8.47
CA LEU A 8 5.02 -5.19 -9.74
C LEU A 8 4.33 -3.82 -9.89
N LEU A 9 3.03 -3.76 -9.66
CA LEU A 9 2.27 -2.51 -9.69
C LEU A 9 2.80 -1.49 -8.68
N GLY A 10 3.05 -1.92 -7.44
CA GLY A 10 3.58 -1.05 -6.39
C GLY A 10 4.96 -0.47 -6.74
N VAL A 11 5.86 -1.29 -7.28
CA VAL A 11 7.18 -0.85 -7.77
C VAL A 11 7.04 0.10 -8.95
N THR A 12 6.16 -0.20 -9.92
CA THR A 12 5.92 0.68 -11.06
C THR A 12 5.38 2.04 -10.62
N LEU A 13 4.44 2.09 -9.68
CA LEU A 13 3.92 3.35 -9.13
C LEU A 13 4.97 4.12 -8.34
N GLY A 14 5.79 3.42 -7.53
CA GLY A 14 6.88 4.03 -6.78
C GLY A 14 7.95 4.62 -7.70
N GLY A 15 8.30 3.92 -8.79
CA GLY A 15 9.20 4.43 -9.83
C GLY A 15 8.60 5.56 -10.66
N LEU A 16 7.28 5.55 -10.91
CA LEU A 16 6.62 6.66 -11.60
C LEU A 16 6.67 7.94 -10.77
N ALA A 17 6.56 7.83 -9.44
CA ALA A 17 6.60 8.97 -8.53
C ALA A 17 7.95 9.71 -8.55
N THR A 18 9.06 9.06 -8.93
CA THR A 18 10.38 9.71 -9.02
C THR A 18 10.52 10.66 -10.20
N ILE A 19 9.49 10.81 -11.05
CA ILE A 19 9.42 11.88 -12.06
C ILE A 19 9.18 13.24 -11.37
N ASP A 20 8.56 13.25 -10.18
CA ASP A 20 8.32 14.46 -9.41
C ASP A 20 9.57 14.82 -8.58
N PRO A 21 10.17 16.01 -8.76
CA PRO A 21 11.32 16.47 -7.98
C PRO A 21 11.08 16.48 -6.46
N SER A 22 9.83 16.66 -6.01
CA SER A 22 9.49 16.59 -4.59
C SER A 22 9.71 15.21 -3.97
N VAL A 23 9.81 14.17 -4.80
CA VAL A 23 10.10 12.79 -4.40
C VAL A 23 11.54 12.40 -4.73
N SER A 24 12.08 12.77 -5.90
CA SER A 24 13.43 12.37 -6.34
C SER A 24 14.56 13.11 -5.62
N ASP A 25 14.36 14.38 -5.30
CA ASP A 25 15.40 15.26 -4.76
C ASP A 25 15.34 15.34 -3.23
N THR A 26 14.40 14.60 -2.62
CA THR A 26 14.20 14.51 -1.17
C THR A 26 14.53 13.10 -0.66
N GLY A 27 14.57 12.92 0.67
CA GLY A 27 14.65 11.60 1.29
C GLY A 27 13.37 10.78 1.18
N ALA A 28 12.35 11.25 0.43
CA ALA A 28 11.02 10.64 0.35
C ALA A 28 10.92 9.47 -0.62
N ALA A 29 11.85 9.32 -1.58
CA ALA A 29 11.80 8.25 -2.57
C ALA A 29 11.62 6.84 -1.96
N ALA A 30 12.32 6.53 -0.86
CA ALA A 30 12.19 5.26 -0.16
C ALA A 30 10.82 5.09 0.52
N ALA A 31 10.32 6.15 1.16
CA ALA A 31 9.02 6.14 1.83
C ALA A 31 7.88 5.98 0.81
N VAL A 32 7.97 6.67 -0.32
CA VAL A 32 7.01 6.56 -1.43
C VAL A 32 7.03 5.16 -2.04
N MET A 33 8.22 4.61 -2.35
CA MET A 33 8.37 3.26 -2.89
C MET A 33 7.78 2.20 -1.94
N MET A 34 8.06 2.30 -0.65
CA MET A 34 7.50 1.37 0.34
C MET A 34 6.00 1.56 0.52
N GLY A 35 5.53 2.80 0.52
CA GLY A 35 4.11 3.13 0.59
C GLY A 35 3.32 2.53 -0.56
N THR A 36 3.79 2.66 -1.80
CA THR A 36 3.11 2.11 -2.98
C THR A 36 3.10 0.59 -2.97
N ILE A 37 4.21 -0.08 -2.61
CA ILE A 37 4.26 -1.54 -2.49
C ILE A 37 3.29 -2.04 -1.42
N LEU A 38 3.30 -1.44 -0.22
CA LEU A 38 2.43 -1.87 0.88
C LEU A 38 0.96 -1.61 0.57
N ALA A 39 0.62 -0.43 0.04
CA ALA A 39 -0.74 -0.10 -0.34
C ALA A 39 -1.26 -0.99 -1.46
N SER A 40 -0.44 -1.31 -2.48
CA SER A 40 -0.82 -2.25 -3.53
C SER A 40 -1.10 -3.63 -2.97
N ASN A 41 -0.35 -4.13 -1.99
CA ASN A 41 -0.57 -5.45 -1.38
C ASN A 41 -1.65 -5.48 -0.27
N ALA A 42 -2.12 -4.32 0.21
CA ALA A 42 -3.03 -4.24 1.34
C ALA A 42 -4.39 -4.97 1.15
N PRO A 43 -5.02 -5.00 -0.04
CA PRO A 43 -6.21 -5.83 -0.28
C PRO A 43 -6.02 -7.31 0.06
N ASP A 44 -4.80 -7.82 -0.15
CA ASP A 44 -4.42 -9.21 0.09
C ASP A 44 -4.19 -9.54 1.59
N LEU A 45 -4.32 -8.56 2.48
CA LEU A 45 -4.38 -8.82 3.93
C LEU A 45 -5.65 -9.58 4.36
N ASP A 46 -6.65 -9.72 3.48
CA ASP A 46 -7.82 -10.56 3.75
C ASP A 46 -7.48 -12.06 3.93
N THR A 47 -6.26 -12.49 3.59
CA THR A 47 -5.73 -13.81 3.96
C THR A 47 -5.69 -14.05 5.46
N VAL A 48 -5.63 -13.00 6.29
CA VAL A 48 -5.74 -13.13 7.75
C VAL A 48 -7.05 -13.83 8.14
N LEU A 49 -8.12 -13.71 7.33
CA LEU A 49 -9.37 -14.42 7.54
C LEU A 49 -9.24 -15.95 7.39
N ARG A 50 -8.17 -16.46 6.78
CA ARG A 50 -7.86 -17.90 6.76
C ARG A 50 -7.62 -18.44 8.17
N LEU A 51 -7.09 -17.62 9.08
CA LEU A 51 -6.92 -17.99 10.50
C LEU A 51 -8.26 -18.23 11.20
N ARG A 52 -9.35 -17.65 10.68
CA ARG A 52 -10.74 -17.88 11.14
C ARG A 52 -11.45 -18.99 10.36
N GLY A 53 -10.72 -19.76 9.55
CA GLY A 53 -11.22 -20.87 8.76
C GLY A 53 -11.53 -20.53 7.30
N MET A 54 -11.43 -21.54 6.45
CA MET A 54 -11.56 -21.40 4.98
C MET A 54 -12.92 -20.84 4.55
N ASN A 55 -14.00 -21.21 5.25
CA ASN A 55 -15.35 -20.68 4.96
C ASN A 55 -15.48 -19.18 5.24
N SER A 56 -14.74 -18.66 6.23
CA SER A 56 -14.70 -17.22 6.48
C SER A 56 -13.89 -16.52 5.40
N TYR A 57 -12.75 -17.09 5.03
CA TYR A 57 -11.89 -16.56 3.97
C TYR A 57 -12.62 -16.48 2.62
N ILE A 58 -13.18 -17.58 2.09
CA ILE A 58 -13.79 -17.58 0.75
C ILE A 58 -14.97 -16.59 0.66
N ARG A 59 -15.73 -16.41 1.74
CA ARG A 59 -16.88 -15.48 1.76
C ARG A 59 -16.47 -14.00 1.69
N HIS A 60 -15.27 -13.66 2.14
CA HIS A 60 -14.82 -12.28 2.26
C HIS A 60 -13.60 -11.96 1.38
N HIS A 61 -12.92 -12.98 0.85
CA HIS A 61 -11.86 -12.84 -0.13
C HIS A 61 -12.48 -12.25 -1.39
N ARG A 62 -12.05 -11.06 -1.77
CA ARG A 62 -12.69 -10.19 -2.79
C ARG A 62 -13.97 -9.46 -2.38
N GLY A 63 -14.24 -9.39 -1.08
CA GLY A 63 -15.30 -8.54 -0.51
C GLY A 63 -14.87 -7.08 -0.45
N ILE A 64 -15.09 -6.44 0.70
CA ILE A 64 -14.79 -5.02 0.93
C ILE A 64 -13.33 -4.67 0.60
N THR A 65 -12.38 -5.58 0.85
CA THR A 65 -10.95 -5.37 0.59
C THR A 65 -10.62 -5.13 -0.88
N HIS A 66 -11.44 -5.63 -1.82
CA HIS A 66 -11.28 -5.48 -3.27
C HIS A 66 -12.39 -4.63 -3.91
N SER A 67 -13.09 -3.84 -3.09
CA SER A 67 -14.18 -2.97 -3.55
C SER A 67 -13.68 -1.58 -3.92
N LEU A 68 -14.54 -0.77 -4.56
CA LEU A 68 -14.22 0.63 -4.88
C LEU A 68 -13.92 1.47 -3.62
N PRO A 69 -14.63 1.32 -2.49
CA PRO A 69 -14.19 1.90 -1.21
C PRO A 69 -12.81 1.41 -0.76
N GLY A 70 -12.53 0.10 -0.89
CA GLY A 70 -11.25 -0.49 -0.53
C GLY A 70 -10.07 0.13 -1.28
N LEU A 71 -10.27 0.43 -2.57
CA LEU A 71 -9.28 1.11 -3.42
C LEU A 71 -8.81 2.45 -2.82
N LEU A 72 -9.70 3.20 -2.18
CA LEU A 72 -9.36 4.51 -1.59
C LEU A 72 -8.87 4.36 -0.15
N ILE A 73 -9.47 3.45 0.62
CA ILE A 73 -9.16 3.28 2.04
C ILE A 73 -7.72 2.80 2.24
N TRP A 74 -7.25 1.81 1.47
CA TRP A 74 -5.92 1.24 1.68
C TRP A 74 -4.77 2.23 1.48
N PRO A 75 -4.69 2.97 0.35
CA PRO A 75 -3.63 3.97 0.18
C PRO A 75 -3.67 5.07 1.24
N VAL A 76 -4.88 5.53 1.62
CA VAL A 76 -5.03 6.56 2.66
C VAL A 76 -4.53 6.06 4.01
N LEU A 77 -4.91 4.83 4.42
CA LEU A 77 -4.45 4.25 5.67
C LEU A 77 -2.93 4.06 5.71
N VAL A 78 -2.33 3.54 4.63
CA VAL A 78 -0.87 3.35 4.55
C VAL A 78 -0.15 4.70 4.57
N THR A 79 -0.65 5.69 3.84
CA THR A 79 -0.08 7.05 3.84
C THR A 79 -0.16 7.68 5.23
N ALA A 80 -1.30 7.58 5.90
CA ALA A 80 -1.47 8.07 7.26
C ALA A 80 -0.50 7.38 8.24
N LEU A 81 -0.28 6.07 8.10
CA LEU A 81 0.67 5.33 8.92
C LEU A 81 2.12 5.83 8.74
N PHE A 82 2.54 6.08 7.49
CA PHE A 82 3.88 6.60 7.18
C PHE A 82 4.08 8.03 7.65
N TRP A 83 3.02 8.83 7.62
CA TRP A 83 3.05 10.19 8.12
C TRP A 83 3.12 10.22 9.66
N LEU A 84 2.24 9.46 10.33
CA LEU A 84 2.20 9.37 11.80
C LEU A 84 3.42 8.70 12.40
N SER A 85 4.10 7.80 11.67
CA SER A 85 5.37 7.22 12.12
C SER A 85 6.54 8.21 12.05
N GLY A 86 6.34 9.39 11.45
CA GLY A 86 7.38 10.39 11.22
C GLY A 86 8.31 10.04 10.07
N TRP A 87 8.20 8.86 9.45
CA TRP A 87 9.08 8.47 8.34
C TRP A 87 8.91 9.43 7.17
N MET A 88 7.67 9.71 6.76
CA MET A 88 7.41 10.66 5.69
C MET A 88 7.93 12.06 6.03
N SER A 89 7.68 12.54 7.26
CA SER A 89 8.09 13.87 7.75
C SER A 89 9.61 14.05 7.75
N SER A 90 10.32 13.07 8.31
CA SER A 90 11.78 13.06 8.36
C SER A 90 12.44 13.01 6.97
N SER A 91 11.77 12.37 6.01
CA SER A 91 12.23 12.25 4.63
C SER A 91 12.10 13.55 3.82
N ILE A 92 11.12 14.40 4.14
CA ILE A 92 10.85 15.67 3.45
C ILE A 92 11.37 16.90 4.21
N GLY A 93 11.98 16.70 5.39
CA GLY A 93 12.57 17.78 6.18
C GLY A 93 11.53 18.69 6.87
N ILE A 94 10.35 18.15 7.18
CA ILE A 94 9.25 18.84 7.89
C ILE A 94 9.06 18.22 9.26
#